data_AF-A0A354GJ86-F1
#
_entry.id   AF-A0A354GJ86-F1
#
_cell.length_a   1.000
_cell.length_b   1.000
_cell.length_c   1.000
_cell.angle_alpha   90.00
_cell.angle_beta   90.00
_cell.angle_gamma   90.00
#
_symmetry.space_group_name_H-M   'P 1'
#
loop_
_entity.id
_entity.type
_entity.pdbx_description
1 polymer ?
#
loop_
_entity_poly.entity_id
_entity_poly.type
_entity_poly.pdbx_seq_one_letter_code
_entity_poly.pdbx_strand_id
1 'polypeptide(L)'
;AIILDNAALENVIASNLGTKLSFNKENITFLVYRKFSKKEEVITKFFSEREIGFKASLKSDNLKKFVNYSYDLLINYTKASNLYTNVITLHSRAKLKAGFAEIDDELFDIVVSDPTFNEAVLNQELKKYLTILNKI
;
A
#
# COMPACT_ATOMS: atom_id res chain seq x y z
N ALA A 1 -6.58 0.67 2.63
CA ALA A 1 -5.99 0.42 1.30
C ALA A 1 -4.62 -0.21 1.45
N ILE A 2 -4.22 -1.03 0.48
CA ILE A 2 -2.95 -1.77 0.49
C ILE A 2 -2.23 -1.54 -0.84
N ILE A 3 -0.94 -1.20 -0.78
CA ILE A 3 -0.04 -1.11 -1.94
C ILE A 3 0.93 -2.28 -1.90
N LEU A 4 1.04 -2.99 -3.02
CA LEU A 4 1.99 -4.09 -3.24
C LEU A 4 2.77 -3.85 -4.55
N ASP A 5 3.94 -4.48 -4.68
CA ASP A 5 4.69 -4.61 -5.94
C ASP A 5 4.80 -6.08 -6.40
N ASN A 6 4.19 -7.01 -5.64
CA ASN A 6 4.10 -8.42 -5.96
C ASN A 6 2.69 -8.95 -5.69
N ALA A 7 1.96 -9.28 -6.75
CA ALA A 7 0.59 -9.79 -6.69
C ALA A 7 0.46 -11.12 -5.91
N ALA A 8 1.54 -11.92 -5.83
CA ALA A 8 1.53 -13.19 -5.10
C ALA A 8 1.28 -13.01 -3.59
N LEU A 9 1.52 -11.81 -3.05
CA LEU A 9 1.33 -11.51 -1.63
C LEU A 9 -0.12 -11.19 -1.26
N GLU A 10 -1.00 -10.91 -2.23
CA GLU A 10 -2.36 -10.40 -1.98
C GLU A 10 -3.15 -11.29 -1.01
N ASN A 11 -3.19 -12.60 -1.26
CA ASN A 11 -3.92 -13.56 -0.43
C ASN A 11 -3.32 -13.69 0.98
N VAL A 12 -1.98 -13.70 1.07
CA VAL A 12 -1.27 -13.82 2.35
C VAL A 12 -1.53 -12.59 3.20
N ILE A 13 -1.44 -11.39 2.61
CA ILE A 13 -1.72 -10.11 3.28
C ILE A 13 -3.18 -10.02 3.70
N ALA A 14 -4.13 -10.30 2.79
CA ALA A 14 -5.56 -10.26 3.13
C ALA A 14 -5.90 -11.20 4.30
N SER A 15 -5.32 -12.40 4.31
CA SER A 15 -5.50 -13.35 5.41
C SER A 15 -4.89 -12.85 6.72
N ASN A 16 -3.67 -12.32 6.66
CA ASN A 16 -2.96 -11.81 7.85
C ASN A 16 -3.68 -10.60 8.46
N LEU A 17 -4.16 -9.67 7.63
CA LEU A 17 -4.94 -8.51 8.06
C LEU A 17 -6.26 -8.93 8.69
N GLY A 18 -6.97 -9.89 8.09
CA GLY A 18 -8.23 -10.38 8.65
C GLY A 18 -8.04 -11.12 9.98
N THR A 19 -6.98 -11.92 10.11
CA THR A 19 -6.75 -12.74 11.31
C THR A 19 -6.06 -11.99 12.45
N LYS A 20 -5.07 -11.15 12.15
CA LYS A 20 -4.30 -10.42 13.16
C LYS A 20 -4.95 -9.09 13.56
N LEU A 21 -5.48 -8.35 12.59
CA LEU A 21 -6.03 -6.99 12.77
C LEU A 21 -7.56 -6.95 12.72
N SER A 22 -8.22 -8.10 12.48
CA SER A 22 -9.68 -8.20 12.42
C SER A 22 -10.31 -7.32 11.33
N PHE A 23 -9.56 -6.99 10.28
CA PHE A 23 -10.09 -6.23 9.15
C PHE A 23 -11.00 -7.09 8.28
N ASN A 24 -12.20 -6.60 7.97
CA ASN A 24 -13.06 -7.25 6.99
C ASN A 24 -12.42 -7.13 5.59
N LYS A 25 -12.25 -8.28 4.91
CA LYS A 25 -11.65 -8.36 3.56
C LYS A 25 -12.36 -7.48 2.53
N GLU A 26 -13.68 -7.31 2.66
CA GLU A 26 -14.47 -6.47 1.76
C GLU A 26 -14.10 -4.99 1.82
N ASN A 27 -13.53 -4.55 2.95
CA ASN A 27 -13.08 -3.17 3.16
C ASN A 27 -11.61 -2.95 2.74
N ILE A 28 -10.96 -3.98 2.19
CA ILE A 28 -9.56 -3.91 1.79
C ILE A 28 -9.48 -3.68 0.27
N THR A 29 -9.12 -2.46 -0.12
CA THR A 29 -8.76 -2.16 -1.51
C THR A 29 -7.27 -2.40 -1.74
N PHE A 30 -6.95 -3.28 -2.70
CA PHE A 30 -5.58 -3.51 -3.18
C PHE A 30 -5.27 -2.66 -4.41
N LEU A 31 -4.06 -2.11 -4.46
CA LEU A 31 -3.45 -1.54 -5.65
C LEU A 31 -2.05 -2.13 -5.79
N VAL A 32 -1.77 -2.74 -6.94
CA VAL A 32 -0.56 -3.53 -7.15
C VAL A 32 0.23 -2.95 -8.31
N TYR A 33 1.46 -2.52 -8.03
CA TYR A 33 2.42 -2.13 -9.06
C TYR A 33 2.89 -3.38 -9.81
N ARG A 34 2.92 -3.29 -11.13
CA ARG A 34 3.61 -4.23 -12.00
C ARG A 34 4.20 -3.47 -13.18
N LYS A 35 5.31 -3.98 -13.73
CA LYS A 35 5.88 -3.43 -14.96
C LYS A 35 4.88 -3.54 -16.11
N PHE A 36 4.88 -2.57 -17.00
CA PHE A 36 3.97 -2.60 -18.14
C PHE A 36 4.28 -3.79 -19.07
N SER A 37 3.23 -4.52 -19.44
CA SER A 37 3.29 -5.58 -20.44
C SER A 37 2.11 -5.46 -21.41
N LYS A 38 2.39 -5.47 -22.72
CA LYS A 38 1.33 -5.46 -23.75
C LYS A 38 0.48 -6.74 -23.75
N LYS A 39 0.98 -7.81 -23.14
CA LYS A 39 0.31 -9.13 -23.11
C LYS A 39 -0.66 -9.25 -21.95
N GLU A 40 -0.55 -8.37 -20.96
CA GLU A 40 -1.34 -8.44 -19.75
C GLU A 40 -2.63 -7.62 -19.89
N GLU A 41 -3.72 -8.19 -19.38
CA GLU A 41 -5.01 -7.53 -19.37
C GLU A 41 -4.98 -6.31 -18.44
N VAL A 42 -5.66 -5.23 -18.84
CA VAL A 42 -5.83 -4.04 -18.02
C VAL A 42 -6.89 -4.30 -16.96
N ILE A 43 -6.46 -4.45 -15.71
CA ILE A 43 -7.35 -4.68 -14.56
C ILE A 43 -7.16 -3.52 -13.58
N THR A 44 -8.26 -2.96 -13.07
CA THR A 44 -8.29 -1.77 -12.21
C THR A 44 -7.39 -1.82 -10.98
N LYS A 45 -7.13 -3.02 -10.44
CA LYS A 45 -6.25 -3.21 -9.27
C LYS A 45 -4.76 -3.12 -9.60
N PHE A 46 -4.37 -3.23 -10.87
CA PHE A 46 -2.98 -3.16 -11.29
C PHE A 46 -2.67 -1.79 -11.87
N PHE A 47 -1.46 -1.30 -11.59
CA PHE A 47 -0.94 -0.12 -12.25
C PHE A 47 0.52 -0.29 -12.66
N SER A 48 0.95 0.55 -13.60
CA SER A 48 2.33 0.54 -14.11
C SER A 48 2.88 1.95 -14.28
N GLU A 49 4.17 2.03 -14.63
CA GLU A 49 4.85 3.28 -14.96
C GLU A 49 4.15 4.10 -16.06
N ARG A 50 3.34 3.46 -16.92
CA ARG A 50 2.61 4.16 -17.99
C ARG A 50 1.56 5.13 -17.47
N GLU A 51 1.02 4.86 -16.29
CA GLU A 51 -0.05 5.66 -15.70
C GLU A 51 0.48 6.83 -14.85
N ILE A 52 1.81 6.92 -14.69
CA ILE A 52 2.48 8.04 -14.06
C ILE A 52 3.12 8.92 -15.15
N GLY A 53 2.91 10.21 -15.04
CA GLY A 53 3.35 11.23 -15.97
C GLY A 53 4.47 12.10 -15.43
N PHE A 54 4.79 13.14 -16.19
CA PHE A 54 5.75 14.15 -15.77
C PHE A 54 5.30 14.82 -14.46
N LYS A 55 6.27 15.19 -13.61
CA LYS A 55 6.03 15.75 -12.26
C LYS A 55 5.07 14.89 -11.42
N ALA A 56 5.23 13.57 -11.48
CA ALA A 56 4.43 12.60 -10.73
C ALA A 56 2.91 12.64 -11.02
N SER A 57 2.47 13.27 -12.11
CA SER A 57 1.04 13.36 -12.44
C SER A 57 0.40 11.98 -12.67
N LEU A 58 -0.81 11.78 -12.14
CA LEU A 58 -1.56 10.53 -12.35
C LEU A 58 -2.41 10.65 -13.60
N LYS A 59 -2.17 9.79 -14.60
CA LYS A 59 -2.90 9.79 -15.88
C LYS A 59 -4.22 9.02 -15.79
N SER A 60 -4.19 7.89 -15.09
CA SER A 60 -5.31 6.95 -14.97
C SER A 60 -6.36 7.45 -13.98
N ASP A 61 -7.63 7.45 -14.39
CA ASP A 61 -8.74 7.84 -13.49
C ASP A 61 -8.91 6.85 -12.34
N ASN A 62 -8.53 5.59 -12.53
CA ASN A 62 -8.52 4.60 -11.45
C ASN A 62 -7.51 4.97 -10.38
N LEU A 63 -6.30 5.37 -10.76
CA LEU A 63 -5.29 5.87 -9.81
C LEU A 63 -5.74 7.14 -9.11
N LYS A 64 -6.30 8.11 -9.86
CA LYS A 64 -6.84 9.34 -9.28
C LYS A 64 -7.93 9.05 -8.25
N LYS A 65 -8.84 8.11 -8.55
CA LYS A 65 -9.89 7.69 -7.60
C LYS A 65 -9.30 7.04 -6.36
N PHE A 66 -8.35 6.12 -6.53
CA PHE A 66 -7.67 5.47 -5.42
C PHE A 66 -7.00 6.49 -4.49
N VAL A 67 -6.15 7.37 -5.01
CA VAL A 67 -5.42 8.32 -4.15
C VAL A 67 -6.34 9.37 -3.51
N ASN A 68 -7.44 9.74 -4.16
CA ASN A 68 -8.38 10.72 -3.60
C ASN A 68 -9.38 10.13 -2.60
N TYR A 69 -9.50 8.81 -2.52
CA TYR A 69 -10.37 8.16 -1.55
C TYR A 69 -9.82 8.36 -0.13
N SER A 70 -10.71 8.70 0.81
CA SER A 70 -10.36 8.94 2.21
C SER A 70 -10.28 7.62 2.99
N TYR A 71 -9.25 6.82 2.73
CA TYR A 71 -9.00 5.60 3.51
C TYR A 71 -8.62 5.95 4.95
N ASP A 72 -9.06 5.15 5.92
CA ASP A 72 -8.61 5.31 7.31
C ASP A 72 -7.14 4.91 7.47
N LEU A 73 -6.67 3.94 6.67
CA LEU A 73 -5.31 3.43 6.69
C LEU A 73 -4.84 3.03 5.28
N LEU A 74 -3.64 3.44 4.92
CA LEU A 74 -2.88 2.94 3.78
C LEU A 74 -1.64 2.18 4.30
N ILE A 75 -1.46 0.93 3.87
CA ILE A 75 -0.25 0.17 4.17
C ILE A 75 0.50 -0.10 2.86
N ASN A 76 1.76 0.32 2.79
CA ASN A 76 2.64 -0.01 1.67
C ASN A 76 3.61 -1.12 2.09
N TYR A 77 3.56 -2.27 1.41
CA TYR A 77 4.43 -3.43 1.69
C TYR A 77 5.64 -3.55 0.75
N THR A 78 5.95 -2.51 -0.03
CA THR A 78 7.16 -2.53 -0.87
C THR A 78 8.40 -2.67 0.01
N LYS A 79 9.28 -3.62 -0.35
CA LYS A 79 10.49 -3.98 0.42
C LYS A 79 11.76 -3.28 -0.06
N ALA A 80 11.62 -2.41 -1.06
CA ALA A 80 12.67 -1.57 -1.59
C ALA A 80 12.04 -0.27 -2.10
N SER A 81 12.83 0.79 -2.17
CA SER A 81 12.34 2.07 -2.69
C SER A 81 11.85 1.88 -4.13
N ASN A 82 10.60 2.28 -4.35
CA ASN A 82 9.94 2.17 -5.64
C ASN A 82 9.20 3.48 -5.91
N LEU A 83 9.76 4.27 -6.83
CA LEU A 83 9.23 5.57 -7.23
C LEU A 83 7.72 5.53 -7.49
N TYR A 84 7.22 4.49 -8.15
CA TYR A 84 5.83 4.44 -8.57
C TYR A 84 4.89 4.22 -7.38
N THR A 85 5.23 3.34 -6.45
CA THR A 85 4.46 3.16 -5.22
C THR A 85 4.58 4.37 -4.30
N ASN A 86 5.75 5.03 -4.27
CA ASN A 86 5.97 6.24 -3.51
C ASN A 86 5.12 7.40 -3.99
N VAL A 87 4.99 7.57 -5.32
CA VAL A 87 4.08 8.55 -5.92
C VAL A 87 2.64 8.29 -5.50
N ILE A 88 2.18 7.04 -5.50
CA ILE A 88 0.83 6.70 -5.01
C ILE A 88 0.68 7.03 -3.53
N THR A 89 1.64 6.63 -2.69
CA THR A 89 1.63 6.90 -1.24
C THR A 89 1.58 8.41 -0.97
N LEU A 90 2.42 9.19 -1.66
CA LEU A 90 2.47 10.65 -1.55
C LEU A 90 1.13 11.30 -1.93
N HIS A 91 0.52 10.87 -3.04
CA HIS A 91 -0.76 11.42 -3.47
C HIS A 91 -1.96 10.98 -2.62
N SER A 92 -1.82 9.90 -1.84
CA SER A 92 -2.94 9.34 -1.10
C SER A 92 -3.44 10.28 0.00
N ARG A 93 -4.76 10.45 0.05
CA ARG A 93 -5.50 11.15 1.10
C ARG A 93 -5.83 10.26 2.30
N ALA A 94 -5.20 9.10 2.42
CA ALA A 94 -5.36 8.25 3.60
C ALA A 94 -5.00 9.01 4.88
N LYS A 95 -5.80 8.80 5.94
CA LYS A 95 -5.64 9.47 7.24
C LYS A 95 -4.39 9.01 8.00
N LEU A 96 -3.97 7.77 7.76
CA LEU A 96 -2.77 7.17 8.32
C LEU A 96 -2.07 6.36 7.24
N LYS A 97 -0.75 6.49 7.14
CA LYS A 97 0.11 5.78 6.19
C LYS A 97 1.17 4.99 6.94
N ALA A 98 1.30 3.71 6.61
CA ALA A 98 2.26 2.82 7.25
C ALA A 98 3.14 2.09 6.22
N GLY A 99 4.40 1.85 6.58
CA GLY A 99 5.38 1.15 5.76
C GLY A 99 6.54 0.59 6.57
N PHE A 100 7.54 0.06 5.89
CA PHE A 100 8.80 -0.32 6.52
C PHE A 100 9.72 0.88 6.67
N ALA A 101 10.54 0.87 7.73
CA ALA A 101 11.58 1.88 7.93
C ALA A 101 12.75 1.69 6.94
N GLU A 102 13.57 2.73 6.80
CA GLU A 102 14.75 2.82 5.91
C GLU A 102 14.46 2.72 4.41
N ILE A 103 13.19 2.81 4.00
CA ILE A 103 12.80 2.79 2.58
C ILE A 103 12.53 4.21 2.09
N ASP A 104 11.47 4.83 2.61
CA ASP A 104 11.00 6.16 2.23
C ASP A 104 10.18 6.75 3.40
N ASP A 105 10.80 6.76 4.59
CA ASP A 105 10.14 6.98 5.89
C ASP A 105 9.31 8.26 5.94
N GLU A 106 9.75 9.30 5.24
CA GLU A 106 9.06 10.60 5.16
C GLU A 106 7.66 10.52 4.53
N LEU A 107 7.31 9.42 3.86
CA LEU A 107 5.98 9.19 3.28
C LEU A 107 4.97 8.62 4.27
N PHE A 108 5.42 8.18 5.44
CA PHE A 108 4.62 7.38 6.37
C PHE A 108 4.49 8.05 7.74
N ASP A 109 3.31 7.90 8.34
CA ASP A 109 3.06 8.30 9.73
C ASP A 109 3.57 7.25 10.72
N ILE A 110 3.61 5.98 10.29
CA ILE A 110 4.11 4.84 11.06
C ILE A 110 5.10 4.06 10.20
N VAL A 111 6.33 3.93 10.68
CA VAL A 111 7.34 3.06 10.08
C VAL A 111 7.68 1.92 11.03
N VAL A 112 7.87 0.72 10.47
CA VAL A 112 8.31 -0.46 11.23
C VAL A 112 9.67 -0.89 10.74
N SER A 113 10.63 -0.87 11.65
CA SER A 113 11.98 -1.38 11.40
C SER A 113 11.99 -2.90 11.54
N ASP A 114 12.21 -3.60 10.44
CA ASP A 114 12.46 -5.04 10.40
C ASP A 114 13.49 -5.35 9.30
N PRO A 115 14.69 -5.87 9.64
CA PRO A 115 15.73 -6.16 8.64
C PRO A 115 15.32 -7.17 7.57
N THR A 116 14.27 -7.96 7.81
CA THR A 116 13.78 -8.97 6.87
C THR A 116 12.60 -8.49 6.02
N PHE A 117 12.13 -7.25 6.24
CA PHE A 117 10.94 -6.68 5.61
C PHE A 117 9.75 -7.66 5.63
N ASN A 118 9.51 -8.25 6.80
CA ASN A 118 8.50 -9.28 7.00
C ASN A 118 7.13 -8.66 7.23
N GLU A 119 6.19 -9.00 6.36
CA GLU A 119 4.84 -8.45 6.34
C GLU A 119 4.05 -8.83 7.59
N ALA A 120 4.31 -10.01 8.15
CA ALA A 120 3.67 -10.47 9.38
C ALA A 120 4.18 -9.72 10.62
N VAL A 121 5.43 -9.24 10.59
CA VAL A 121 6.03 -8.38 11.62
C VAL A 121 5.46 -6.97 11.51
N LEU A 122 5.44 -6.39 10.30
CA LEU A 122 4.80 -5.10 10.02
C LEU A 122 3.37 -5.06 10.57
N ASN A 123 2.57 -6.08 10.29
CA ASN A 123 1.19 -6.17 10.77
C ASN A 123 1.06 -6.31 12.28
N GLN A 124 2.00 -7.01 12.92
CA GLN A 124 2.00 -7.17 14.37
C GLN A 124 2.35 -5.86 15.07
N GLU A 125 3.36 -5.14 14.61
CA GLU A 125 3.71 -3.83 15.16
C GLU A 125 2.61 -2.81 14.88
N LEU A 126 2.07 -2.79 13.66
CA LEU A 126 0.97 -1.90 13.29
C LEU A 126 -0.26 -2.12 14.18
N LYS A 127 -0.58 -3.37 14.55
CA LYS A 127 -1.66 -3.66 15.51
C LYS A 127 -1.43 -2.94 16.83
N LYS A 128 -0.22 -2.99 17.40
CA LYS A 128 0.10 -2.32 18.66
C LYS A 128 -0.13 -0.81 18.53
N TYR A 129 0.39 -0.19 17.47
CA TYR A 129 0.22 1.25 17.24
C TYR A 129 -1.25 1.64 17.08
N LEU A 130 -2.02 0.89 16.28
CA LEU A 130 -3.44 1.18 16.07
C LEU A 130 -4.27 1.03 17.36
N THR A 131 -3.95 0.06 18.21
CA THR A 131 -4.58 -0.09 19.53
C THR A 131 -4.25 1.08 20.44
N ILE A 132 -2.99 1.52 20.51
CA ILE A 132 -2.58 2.70 21.30
C ILE A 132 -3.32 3.96 20.84
N LEU A 133 -3.54 4.09 19.53
CA LEU A 133 -4.26 5.21 18.92
C LEU A 133 -5.80 5.08 19.00
N ASN A 134 -6.33 4.03 19.63
CA ASN A 134 -7.76 3.69 19.68
C ASN A 134 -8.42 3.68 18.29
N LYS A 135 -7.73 3.12 17.29
CA LYS A 135 -8.25 2.95 15.92
C LYS A 135 -8.81 1.55 15.64
N ILE A 136 -8.49 0.58 16.51
CA ILE A 136 -9.01 -0.79 16.56
C ILE A 136 -9.14 -1.26 18.00
#